data_AF-A0A350Y9G8-F1
#
_entry.id   AF-A0A350Y9G8-F1
#
_cell.length_a   1.000
_cell.length_b   1.000
_cell.length_c   1.000
_cell.angle_alpha   90.00
_cell.angle_beta   90.00
_cell.angle_gamma   90.00
#
_symmetry.space_group_name_H-M   'P 1'
#
loop_
_entity.id
_entity.type
_entity.pdbx_description
1 polymer ?
#
loop_
_entity_poly.entity_id
_entity_poly.type
_entity_poly.pdbx_seq_one_letter_code
_entity_poly.pdbx_strand_id
1 'polypeptide(L)'
;MNHLLYSDWEGDPPRILSISHPMPGTPYMPLTGGGTTKIPLERFLKDIERDLKSQIGDYYAYVWGHYESDDEADIYVLQTWQVCPPNDGTYEAVIILYYAALNPYLTIKKYFGEDSAQEYLNRNAAITAIVDALA
;
A
#
# COMPACT_ATOMS: atom_id res chain seq x y z
N MET A 1 2.62 -27.55 -2.41
CA MET A 1 3.67 -26.73 -3.04
C MET A 1 3.65 -27.02 -4.51
N ASN A 2 3.63 -26.01 -5.37
CA ASN A 2 3.67 -26.26 -6.82
C ASN A 2 5.08 -26.75 -7.18
N HIS A 3 5.24 -28.05 -7.40
CA HIS A 3 6.54 -28.69 -7.58
C HIS A 3 7.29 -28.21 -8.82
N LEU A 4 6.59 -27.79 -9.88
CA LEU A 4 7.22 -27.24 -11.09
C LEU A 4 7.85 -25.88 -10.81
N LEU A 5 7.14 -25.00 -10.10
CA LEU A 5 7.67 -23.67 -9.73
C LEU A 5 8.83 -23.79 -8.74
N TYR A 6 8.72 -24.71 -7.78
CA TYR A 6 9.77 -24.94 -6.80
C TYR A 6 11.06 -25.47 -7.45
N SER A 7 10.95 -26.34 -8.47
CA SER A 7 12.11 -26.82 -9.22
C SER A 7 12.73 -25.74 -10.11
N ASP A 8 11.92 -24.87 -10.72
CA ASP A 8 12.40 -23.76 -11.56
C ASP A 8 13.16 -22.70 -10.74
N TRP A 9 12.91 -22.65 -9.43
CA TRP A 9 13.64 -21.84 -8.47
C TRP A 9 14.81 -22.59 -7.81
N GLU A 10 15.23 -23.73 -8.36
CA GLU A 10 16.34 -24.56 -7.86
C GLU A 10 16.17 -24.99 -6.39
N GLY A 11 14.92 -25.07 -5.92
CA GLY A 11 14.59 -25.39 -4.53
C GLY A 11 14.74 -24.23 -3.53
N ASP A 12 14.98 -22.99 -4.01
CA ASP A 12 15.16 -21.81 -3.17
C ASP A 12 14.18 -20.67 -3.55
N PRO A 13 12.86 -20.90 -3.38
CA PRO A 13 11.82 -19.89 -3.61
C PRO A 13 12.05 -18.63 -2.77
N PRO A 14 11.61 -17.44 -3.25
CA PRO A 14 11.33 -16.34 -2.33
C PRO A 14 10.32 -16.79 -1.27
N ARG A 15 10.56 -16.36 -0.02
CA ARG A 15 9.69 -16.69 1.12
C ARG A 15 8.46 -15.80 1.17
N ILE A 16 8.57 -14.58 0.67
CA ILE A 16 7.51 -13.58 0.71
C ILE A 16 7.39 -12.93 -0.67
N LEU A 17 6.14 -12.74 -1.10
CA LEU A 17 5.77 -11.83 -2.16
C LEU A 17 5.00 -10.66 -1.52
N SER A 18 5.42 -9.42 -1.73
CA SER A 18 4.66 -8.24 -1.32
C SER A 18 4.08 -7.52 -2.52
N ILE A 19 2.92 -6.88 -2.34
CA ILE A 19 2.32 -5.97 -3.32
C ILE A 19 1.81 -4.70 -2.62
N SER A 20 2.00 -3.55 -3.27
CA SER A 20 1.44 -2.28 -2.82
C SER A 20 0.00 -2.13 -3.32
N HIS A 21 -0.91 -1.70 -2.44
CA HIS A 21 -2.32 -1.49 -2.79
C HIS A 21 -2.87 -0.22 -2.11
N PRO A 22 -3.69 0.59 -2.79
CA PRO A 22 -4.41 1.68 -2.14
C PRO A 22 -5.38 1.16 -1.06
N MET A 23 -5.47 1.86 0.07
CA MET A 23 -6.48 1.63 1.11
C MET A 23 -7.89 1.86 0.56
N PRO A 24 -8.90 1.09 0.99
CA PRO A 24 -10.28 1.43 0.73
C PRO A 24 -10.62 2.86 1.21
N GLY A 25 -11.25 3.65 0.36
CA GLY A 25 -11.64 5.04 0.67
C GLY A 25 -10.57 6.10 0.39
N THR A 26 -9.36 5.71 -0.02
CA THR A 26 -8.36 6.63 -0.59
C THR A 26 -8.52 6.73 -2.11
N PRO A 27 -8.04 7.79 -2.78
CA PRO A 27 -8.04 7.87 -4.24
C PRO A 27 -7.33 6.65 -4.83
N TYR A 28 -7.99 5.94 -5.74
CA TYR A 28 -7.45 4.71 -6.29
C TYR A 28 -6.52 5.02 -7.46
N MET A 29 -5.22 4.84 -7.25
CA MET A 29 -4.19 4.93 -8.27
C MET A 29 -3.36 3.65 -8.31
N PRO A 30 -2.91 3.18 -9.49
CA PRO A 30 -1.90 2.14 -9.54
C PRO A 30 -0.64 2.63 -8.83
N LEU A 31 -0.13 1.86 -7.87
CA LEU A 31 1.03 2.25 -7.07
C LEU A 31 2.29 1.52 -7.52
N THR A 32 3.44 2.17 -7.35
CA THR A 32 4.75 1.53 -7.41
C THR A 32 4.92 0.59 -6.22
N GLY A 33 5.82 -0.37 -6.41
CA GLY A 33 6.23 -1.28 -5.35
C GLY A 33 5.54 -2.63 -5.45
N GLY A 34 5.98 -3.50 -4.55
CA GLY A 34 5.86 -4.93 -4.69
C GLY A 34 7.22 -5.54 -4.97
N GLY A 35 7.43 -6.73 -4.45
CA GLY A 35 8.74 -7.35 -4.50
C GLY A 35 8.73 -8.73 -3.87
N THR A 36 9.87 -9.39 -3.97
CA THR A 36 10.07 -10.71 -3.39
C THR A 36 11.25 -10.68 -2.44
N THR A 37 11.18 -11.44 -1.35
CA THR A 37 12.31 -11.54 -0.41
C THR A 37 12.46 -12.94 0.15
N LYS A 38 13.69 -13.28 0.52
CA LYS A 38 14.07 -14.52 1.20
C LYS A 38 14.16 -14.36 2.72
N ILE A 39 13.89 -13.17 3.26
CA ILE A 39 13.87 -12.99 4.71
C ILE A 39 12.67 -13.73 5.33
N PRO A 40 12.80 -14.28 6.56
CA PRO A 40 11.68 -14.91 7.26
C PRO A 40 10.51 -13.95 7.46
N LEU A 41 9.28 -14.47 7.39
CA LEU A 41 8.06 -13.70 7.65
C LEU A 41 8.12 -12.91 8.96
N GLU A 42 8.55 -13.54 10.05
CA GLU A 42 8.66 -12.88 11.36
C GLU A 42 9.59 -11.65 11.31
N ARG A 43 10.72 -11.77 10.62
CA ARG A 43 11.67 -10.66 10.47
C ARG A 43 11.09 -9.55 9.59
N PHE A 44 10.47 -9.93 8.48
CA PHE A 44 9.81 -8.98 7.58
C PHE A 44 8.76 -8.13 8.31
N LEU A 45 7.90 -8.76 9.10
CA LEU A 45 6.85 -8.06 9.84
C LEU A 45 7.45 -7.12 10.90
N LYS A 46 8.51 -7.55 11.61
CA LYS A 46 9.24 -6.70 12.56
C LYS A 46 9.90 -5.50 11.88
N ASP A 47 10.49 -5.70 10.70
CA ASP A 47 11.13 -4.64 9.93
C ASP A 47 10.07 -3.61 9.46
N ILE A 48 8.93 -4.05 8.91
CA ILE A 48 7.83 -3.14 8.52
C ILE A 48 7.24 -2.40 9.73
N GLU A 49 7.01 -3.09 10.86
CA GLU A 49 6.49 -2.44 12.06
C GLU A 49 7.44 -1.36 12.58
N ARG A 50 8.76 -1.62 12.56
CA ARG A 50 9.78 -0.64 12.93
C ARG A 50 9.76 0.54 11.95
N ASP A 51 9.78 0.25 10.67
CA ASP A 51 9.88 1.25 9.61
C ASP A 51 8.65 2.18 9.61
N LEU A 52 7.45 1.64 9.85
CA LEU A 52 6.23 2.41 10.05
C LEU A 52 6.31 3.30 11.31
N LYS A 53 6.78 2.77 12.45
CA LYS A 53 6.90 3.53 13.72
C LYS A 53 7.93 4.65 13.65
N SER A 54 9.04 4.39 12.96
CA SER A 54 10.17 5.31 12.87
C SER A 54 10.11 6.22 11.64
N GLN A 55 9.15 6.00 10.73
CA GLN A 55 9.05 6.70 9.45
C GLN A 55 10.37 6.66 8.66
N ILE A 56 10.98 5.46 8.60
CA ILE A 56 12.25 5.19 7.90
C ILE A 56 12.04 4.05 6.88
N GLY A 57 12.87 3.99 5.83
CA GLY A 57 12.82 2.93 4.81
C GLY A 57 11.81 3.20 3.68
N ASP A 58 11.38 2.13 2.98
CA ASP A 58 10.44 2.19 1.84
C ASP A 58 8.96 2.26 2.30
N TYR A 59 8.65 3.20 3.20
CA TYR A 59 7.28 3.39 3.73
C TYR A 59 6.38 4.19 2.79
N TYR A 60 6.95 4.71 1.71
CA TYR A 60 6.23 5.40 0.65
C TYR A 60 6.02 4.48 -0.55
N ALA A 61 4.85 4.60 -1.15
CA ALA A 61 4.60 4.16 -2.51
C ALA A 61 4.26 5.39 -3.35
N TYR A 62 4.49 5.32 -4.65
CA TYR A 62 4.24 6.41 -5.57
C TYR A 62 3.18 6.00 -6.59
N VAL A 63 2.49 6.94 -7.22
CA VAL A 63 1.68 6.64 -8.40
C VAL A 63 2.58 6.03 -9.49
N TRP A 64 2.12 4.97 -10.16
CA TRP A 64 2.90 4.30 -11.21
C TRP A 64 3.30 5.32 -12.27
N GLY A 65 4.62 5.44 -12.51
CA GLY A 65 5.20 6.38 -13.47
C GLY A 65 5.80 7.62 -12.82
N HIS A 66 5.61 7.75 -11.50
CA HIS A 66 6.02 8.90 -10.68
C HIS A 66 6.91 8.45 -9.50
N TYR A 67 7.75 7.42 -9.72
CA TYR A 67 8.68 6.92 -8.70
C TYR A 67 9.62 8.04 -8.22
N GLU A 68 9.81 8.15 -6.90
CA GLU A 68 10.60 9.22 -6.26
C GLU A 68 10.10 10.65 -6.58
N SER A 69 8.80 10.80 -6.87
CA SER A 69 8.19 12.12 -7.03
C SER A 69 8.17 12.89 -5.70
N ASP A 70 8.52 14.18 -5.77
CA ASP A 70 8.38 15.13 -4.66
C ASP A 70 6.97 15.79 -4.61
N ASP A 71 6.10 15.48 -5.56
CA ASP A 71 4.72 15.97 -5.59
C ASP A 71 3.84 15.15 -4.65
N GLU A 72 3.30 15.78 -3.60
CA GLU A 72 2.41 15.13 -2.63
C GLU A 72 1.20 14.42 -3.26
N ALA A 73 0.75 14.86 -4.45
CA ALA A 73 -0.33 14.21 -5.19
C ALA A 73 0.05 12.81 -5.71
N ASP A 74 1.35 12.49 -5.77
CA ASP A 74 1.87 11.22 -6.25
C ASP A 74 2.28 10.29 -5.12
N ILE A 75 2.29 10.76 -3.86
CA ILE A 75 2.88 10.05 -2.73
C ILE A 75 1.79 9.40 -1.89
N TYR A 76 2.01 8.13 -1.56
CA TYR A 76 1.15 7.30 -0.73
C TYR A 76 1.95 6.77 0.46
N VAL A 77 1.35 6.76 1.65
CA VAL A 77 2.00 6.36 2.91
C VAL A 77 1.41 5.07 3.42
N LEU A 78 2.26 4.11 3.82
CA LEU A 78 1.84 2.84 4.37
C LEU A 78 0.97 3.06 5.63
N GLN A 79 -0.20 2.42 5.66
CA GLN A 79 -1.14 2.50 6.79
C GLN A 79 -1.23 1.17 7.54
N THR A 80 -1.26 0.07 6.80
CA THR A 80 -1.42 -1.27 7.37
C THR A 80 -1.00 -2.32 6.35
N TRP A 81 -1.04 -3.59 6.74
CA TRP A 81 -0.77 -4.71 5.85
C TRP A 81 -1.65 -5.91 6.20
N GLN A 82 -1.85 -6.76 5.20
CA GLN A 82 -2.54 -8.04 5.34
C GLN A 82 -1.58 -9.17 4.97
N VAL A 83 -1.49 -10.17 5.83
CA VAL A 83 -0.70 -11.39 5.60
C VAL A 83 -1.63 -12.47 5.05
N CYS A 84 -1.31 -12.98 3.86
CA CYS A 84 -2.07 -14.00 3.16
C CYS A 84 -1.20 -15.27 2.99
N PRO A 85 -1.26 -16.23 3.92
CA PRO A 85 -0.57 -17.50 3.77
C PRO A 85 -1.16 -18.29 2.60
N PRO A 86 -0.36 -18.72 1.61
CA PRO A 86 -0.90 -19.48 0.49
C PRO A 86 -1.15 -20.94 0.89
N ASN A 87 -2.26 -21.52 0.42
CA ASN A 87 -2.63 -22.90 0.71
C ASN A 87 -1.69 -23.93 0.05
N ASP A 88 -0.99 -23.53 -1.01
CA ASP A 88 -0.04 -24.39 -1.69
C ASP A 88 1.34 -24.36 -1.02
N GLY A 89 1.65 -23.45 -0.10
CA GLY A 89 2.98 -23.35 0.50
C GLY A 89 4.09 -22.99 -0.50
N THR A 90 3.76 -22.36 -1.63
CA THR A 90 4.76 -21.83 -2.58
C THR A 90 5.56 -20.66 -1.97
N TYR A 91 4.92 -19.90 -1.08
CA TYR A 91 5.53 -18.85 -0.26
C TYR A 91 5.15 -19.10 1.21
N GLU A 92 5.84 -18.45 2.15
CA GLU A 92 5.36 -18.34 3.53
C GLU A 92 4.14 -17.42 3.62
N ALA A 93 4.17 -16.33 2.86
CA ALA A 93 3.05 -15.40 2.74
C ALA A 93 3.12 -14.58 1.45
N VAL A 94 1.94 -14.25 0.93
CA VAL A 94 1.75 -13.05 0.12
C VAL A 94 1.32 -11.92 1.07
N ILE A 95 1.92 -10.74 0.97
CA ILE A 95 1.62 -9.61 1.83
C ILE A 95 1.07 -8.47 0.99
N ILE A 96 -0.11 -7.99 1.36
CA ILE A 96 -0.70 -6.78 0.78
C ILE A 96 -0.35 -5.63 1.69
N LEU A 97 0.44 -4.68 1.19
CA LEU A 97 0.80 -3.45 1.87
C LEU A 97 -0.19 -2.37 1.47
N TYR A 98 -0.97 -1.87 2.42
CA TYR A 98 -2.03 -0.90 2.14
C TYR A 98 -1.57 0.53 2.42
N TYR A 99 -1.69 1.40 1.42
CA TYR A 99 -1.24 2.78 1.49
C TYR A 99 -2.41 3.76 1.31
N ALA A 100 -2.36 4.90 1.98
CA ALA A 100 -3.27 6.03 1.75
C ALA A 100 -2.52 7.18 1.09
N ALA A 101 -3.19 7.93 0.21
CA ALA A 101 -2.61 9.13 -0.38
C ALA A 101 -2.17 10.10 0.73
N LEU A 102 -0.95 10.62 0.64
CA LEU A 102 -0.42 11.62 1.56
C LEU A 102 -1.31 12.86 1.56
N ASN A 103 -1.74 13.27 0.36
CA ASN A 103 -2.70 14.35 0.18
C ASN A 103 -3.83 13.91 -0.78
N PRO A 104 -4.94 13.35 -0.24
CA PRO A 104 -6.04 12.86 -1.06
C PRO A 104 -6.66 13.93 -1.95
N TYR A 105 -6.80 15.16 -1.46
CA TYR A 105 -7.37 16.27 -2.24
C TYR A 105 -6.49 16.62 -3.45
N LEU A 106 -5.18 16.79 -3.25
CA LEU A 106 -4.25 17.08 -4.36
C LEU A 106 -4.20 15.92 -5.36
N THR A 107 -4.21 14.68 -4.87
CA THR A 107 -4.27 13.48 -5.73
C THR A 107 -5.53 13.50 -6.60
N ILE A 108 -6.71 13.72 -5.99
CA ILE A 108 -7.97 13.77 -6.73
C ILE A 108 -7.95 14.91 -7.75
N LYS A 109 -7.53 16.11 -7.33
CA LYS A 109 -7.44 17.28 -8.19
C LYS A 109 -6.54 17.06 -9.41
N LYS A 110 -5.38 16.43 -9.21
CA LYS A 110 -4.40 16.16 -10.27
C LYS A 110 -4.91 15.12 -11.28
N TYR A 111 -5.46 14.01 -10.80
CA TYR A 111 -5.76 12.85 -11.65
C TYR A 111 -7.22 12.76 -12.11
N PHE A 112 -8.15 13.39 -11.40
CA PHE A 112 -9.59 13.32 -11.65
C PHE A 112 -10.23 14.69 -11.89
N GLY A 113 -9.50 15.78 -11.64
CA GLY A 113 -9.93 17.15 -11.93
C GLY A 113 -10.58 17.87 -10.75
N GLU A 114 -10.84 19.17 -10.95
CA GLU A 114 -11.35 20.08 -9.91
C GLU A 114 -12.74 19.69 -9.40
N ASP A 115 -13.63 19.24 -10.28
CA ASP A 115 -15.00 18.90 -9.90
C ASP A 115 -15.02 17.74 -8.89
N SER A 116 -14.26 16.68 -9.16
CA SER A 116 -14.11 15.55 -8.22
C SER A 116 -13.40 15.96 -6.93
N ALA A 117 -12.44 16.88 -6.99
CA ALA A 117 -11.77 17.40 -5.81
C ALA A 117 -12.73 18.19 -4.92
N GLN A 118 -13.62 18.98 -5.53
CA GLN A 118 -14.65 19.72 -4.83
C GLN A 118 -15.73 18.79 -4.22
N GLU A 119 -16.15 17.75 -4.95
CA GLU A 119 -17.05 16.72 -4.41
C GLU A 119 -16.45 16.03 -3.17
N TYR A 120 -15.15 15.73 -3.20
CA TYR A 120 -14.44 15.17 -2.06
C TYR A 120 -14.48 16.10 -0.84
N LEU A 121 -14.20 17.39 -1.02
CA LEU A 121 -14.28 18.38 0.06
C LEU A 121 -15.71 18.49 0.62
N ASN A 122 -16.72 18.53 -0.25
CA ASN A 122 -18.12 18.62 0.14
C ASN A 122 -18.55 17.38 0.96
N ARG A 123 -18.13 16.18 0.53
CA ARG A 123 -18.40 14.94 1.27
C ARG A 123 -17.77 14.95 2.66
N ASN A 124 -16.52 15.39 2.76
CA ASN A 124 -15.83 15.45 4.05
C ASN A 124 -16.47 16.47 4.99
N ALA A 125 -16.85 17.65 4.48
CA ALA A 125 -17.57 18.65 5.27
C ALA A 125 -18.91 18.10 5.82
N ALA A 126 -19.65 17.33 5.01
CA ALA A 126 -20.88 16.69 5.45
C ALA A 126 -20.65 15.63 6.54
N ILE A 127 -19.59 14.83 6.42
CA ILE A 127 -19.21 13.83 7.45
C ILE A 127 -18.85 14.53 8.77
N THR A 128 -18.01 15.57 8.72
CA THR A 128 -17.62 16.33 9.92
C THR A 128 -18.84 16.94 10.61
N ALA A 129 -19.75 17.55 9.86
CA ALA A 129 -20.98 18.12 10.43
C ALA A 129 -21.86 17.07 11.13
N ILE A 130 -21.93 15.84 10.61
CA ILE A 130 -22.65 14.73 11.25
C ILE A 130 -21.95 14.32 12.54
N VAL A 131 -20.62 14.17 12.53
CA VAL A 131 -19.85 13.77 13.71
C VAL A 131 -19.99 14.82 14.82
N ASP A 132 -19.89 16.10 14.49
CA ASP A 132 -20.03 17.19 15.45
C ASP A 132 -21.45 17.26 16.04
N ALA A 133 -22.48 16.93 15.27
CA ALA A 133 -23.86 16.88 15.75
C ALA A 133 -24.15 15.68 16.67
N LEU A 134 -23.28 14.65 16.67
CA LEU A 134 -23.39 13.45 17.50
C LEU A 134 -22.51 13.50 18.76
N ALA A 135 -21.62 14.49 18.87
CA ALA A 135 -20.72 14.71 20.00
C ALA A 135 -21.38 15.57 21.09
#